data_AF-A0A939P9K2-F1
#
_entry.id   AF-A0A939P9K2-F1
#
_cell.length_a   1.000
_cell.length_b   1.000
_cell.length_c   1.000
_cell.angle_alpha   90.00
_cell.angle_beta   90.00
_cell.angle_gamma   90.00
#
_symmetry.space_group_name_H-M   'P 1'
#
loop_
_entity.id
_entity.type
_entity.pdbx_description
1 polymer ?
#
loop_
_entity_poly.entity_id
_entity_poly.type
_entity_poly.pdbx_seq_one_letter_code
_entity_poly.pdbx_strand_id
1 'polypeptide(L)'
;MTATNAGTGKVKVSVTNNRAKTLDVNAGFFKAVDSAGTETQSYITSELGELQHIELVTGRTAKGTVDFRISTPLTKVVFTDPLGREIVTANIK
;
A
#
# COMPACT_ATOMS: atom_id res chain seq x y z
N MET A 1 26.50 11.61 -13.56
CA MET A 1 25.15 11.73 -12.97
C MET A 1 24.23 10.83 -13.79
N THR A 2 24.04 9.59 -13.37
CA THR A 2 23.08 8.68 -14.01
C THR A 2 21.70 9.02 -13.50
N ALA A 3 20.80 9.42 -14.38
CA ALA A 3 19.39 9.53 -14.06
C ALA A 3 18.86 8.12 -13.76
N THR A 4 18.66 7.82 -12.48
CA THR A 4 17.86 6.65 -12.09
C THR A 4 16.43 6.97 -12.50
N ASN A 5 16.00 6.41 -13.63
CA ASN A 5 14.60 6.50 -14.05
C ASN A 5 13.72 6.01 -12.90
N ALA A 6 12.88 6.88 -12.36
CA ALA A 6 11.85 6.48 -11.40
C ALA A 6 10.95 5.44 -12.07
N GLY A 7 10.97 4.22 -11.55
CA GLY A 7 10.10 3.14 -11.98
C GLY A 7 8.81 3.12 -11.16
N THR A 8 7.82 2.35 -11.64
CA THR A 8 6.62 2.05 -10.86
C THR A 8 6.80 0.71 -10.14
N GLY A 9 6.64 0.70 -8.83
CA GLY A 9 6.54 -0.51 -8.03
C GLY A 9 5.08 -0.87 -7.81
N LYS A 10 4.65 -2.05 -8.27
CA LYS A 10 3.28 -2.55 -8.08
C LYS A 10 3.30 -3.70 -7.06
N VAL A 11 2.54 -3.56 -5.97
CA VAL A 11 2.46 -4.56 -4.90
C VAL A 11 1.05 -5.14 -4.82
N LYS A 12 0.93 -6.47 -4.80
CA LYS A 12 -0.33 -7.16 -4.53
C LYS A 12 -0.53 -7.25 -3.02
N VAL A 13 -1.67 -6.77 -2.53
CA VAL A 13 -2.01 -6.76 -1.10
C VAL A 13 -3.27 -7.55 -0.81
N SER A 14 -3.36 -8.07 0.42
CA SER A 14 -4.53 -8.75 0.97
C SER A 14 -4.75 -8.26 2.39
N VAL A 15 -5.75 -7.41 2.60
CA VAL A 15 -6.08 -6.79 3.89
C VAL A 15 -7.23 -7.56 4.52
N THR A 16 -7.06 -8.06 5.74
CA THR A 16 -8.15 -8.70 6.49
C THR A 16 -8.45 -7.89 7.74
N ASN A 17 -9.72 -7.51 7.93
CA ASN A 17 -10.11 -6.77 9.13
C ASN A 17 -10.38 -7.71 10.30
N ASN A 18 -9.42 -7.84 11.22
CA ASN A 18 -9.58 -8.61 12.46
C ASN A 18 -10.06 -7.78 13.66
N ARG A 19 -10.40 -6.50 13.44
CA ARG A 19 -10.85 -5.58 14.50
C ARG A 19 -12.36 -5.70 14.68
N ALA A 20 -12.86 -5.28 15.84
CA ALA A 20 -14.31 -5.26 16.10
C ALA A 20 -15.08 -4.20 15.30
N LYS A 21 -14.39 -3.15 14.82
CA LYS A 21 -14.99 -2.05 14.05
C LYS A 21 -14.68 -2.20 12.56
N THR A 22 -15.55 -1.63 11.72
CA THR A 22 -15.30 -1.48 10.28
C THR A 22 -13.99 -0.75 10.03
N LEU A 23 -13.25 -1.18 9.02
CA LEU A 23 -11.98 -0.62 8.60
C LEU A 23 -12.12 -0.07 7.20
N ASP A 24 -11.82 1.21 7.02
CA ASP A 24 -11.75 1.80 5.69
C ASP A 24 -10.43 1.38 5.01
N VAL A 25 -10.51 0.88 3.78
CA VAL A 25 -9.38 0.38 2.99
C VAL A 25 -9.38 1.07 1.63
N ASN A 26 -8.23 1.61 1.22
CA ASN A 26 -8.05 2.28 -0.07
C ASN A 26 -6.58 2.12 -0.53
N ALA A 27 -6.33 2.03 -1.84
CA ALA A 27 -4.97 2.00 -2.38
C ALA A 27 -4.12 3.20 -1.92
N GLY A 28 -4.72 4.38 -1.73
CA GLY A 28 -4.07 5.59 -1.24
C GLY A 28 -3.70 5.58 0.25
N PHE A 29 -4.06 4.55 1.02
CA PHE A 29 -3.74 4.42 2.45
C PHE A 29 -2.50 3.54 2.70
N PHE A 30 -1.58 3.52 1.75
CA PHE A 30 -0.37 2.72 1.86
C PHE A 30 0.89 3.57 1.68
N LYS A 31 1.88 3.27 2.50
CA LYS A 31 3.26 3.72 2.31
C LYS A 31 4.13 2.52 2.01
N ALA A 32 5.24 2.75 1.33
CA ALA A 32 6.26 1.74 1.17
C ALA A 32 7.63 2.31 1.54
N VAL A 33 8.49 1.44 2.06
CA VAL A 33 9.90 1.75 2.33
C VAL A 33 10.71 0.99 1.30
N ASP A 34 11.59 1.69 0.61
CA ASP A 34 12.49 1.08 -0.36
C ASP A 34 13.80 0.57 0.29
N SER A 35 14.65 -0.08 -0.50
CA SER A 35 15.92 -0.64 -0.04
C SER A 35 16.95 0.41 0.37
N ALA A 36 16.75 1.66 -0.04
CA ALA A 36 17.54 2.81 0.40
C ALA A 36 16.99 3.44 1.70
N GLY A 37 15.87 2.93 2.23
CA GLY A 37 15.21 3.46 3.42
C GLY A 37 14.28 4.66 3.14
N THR A 38 13.98 4.93 1.87
CA THR A 38 13.10 6.04 1.47
C THR A 38 11.64 5.64 1.62
N GLU A 39 10.86 6.48 2.30
CA GLU A 39 9.41 6.33 2.38
C GLU A 39 8.72 6.98 1.18
N THR A 40 7.78 6.26 0.59
CA THR A 40 6.96 6.75 -0.53
C THR A 40 5.49 6.43 -0.28
N GLN A 41 4.62 7.42 -0.50
CA GLN A 41 3.17 7.22 -0.49
C GLN A 41 2.72 6.54 -1.79
N SER A 42 1.76 5.62 -1.70
CA SER A 42 1.09 5.07 -2.86
C SER A 42 0.30 6.14 -3.63
N TYR A 43 -0.07 5.84 -4.87
CA TYR A 43 -0.96 6.67 -5.66
C TYR A 43 -2.07 5.84 -6.31
N ILE A 44 -3.19 6.49 -6.57
CA ILE A 44 -4.38 5.88 -7.20
C ILE A 44 -4.25 6.04 -8.72
N THR A 45 -4.44 4.94 -9.44
CA THR A 45 -4.29 4.81 -10.89
C THR A 45 -5.61 4.60 -11.61
N SER A 46 -6.66 4.16 -10.91
CA SER A 46 -7.93 3.69 -11.48
C SER A 46 -7.77 2.51 -12.45
N GLU A 47 -6.65 1.78 -12.39
CA GLU A 47 -6.42 0.61 -13.21
C GLU A 47 -7.27 -0.59 -12.76
N LEU A 48 -7.61 -1.46 -13.71
CA LEU A 48 -8.31 -2.71 -13.41
C LEU A 48 -7.45 -3.58 -12.47
N GLY A 49 -8.03 -3.95 -11.32
CA GLY A 49 -7.35 -4.76 -10.31
C GLY A 49 -6.67 -3.96 -9.19
N GLU A 50 -6.63 -2.63 -9.30
CA GLU A 50 -6.26 -1.75 -8.19
C GLU A 50 -7.20 -1.95 -7.00
N LEU A 51 -6.63 -1.89 -5.80
CA LEU A 51 -7.39 -1.95 -4.55
C LEU A 51 -8.32 -0.73 -4.43
N GLN A 52 -9.59 -0.96 -4.74
CA GLN A 52 -10.64 0.06 -4.64
C GLN A 52 -10.96 0.41 -3.19
N HIS A 53 -11.56 1.58 -3.01
CA HIS A 53 -12.13 1.98 -1.73
C HIS A 53 -13.19 0.97 -1.28
N ILE A 54 -13.06 0.49 -0.04
CA ILE A 54 -14.04 -0.42 0.56
C ILE A 54 -14.07 -0.27 2.08
N GLU A 55 -15.27 -0.19 2.62
CA GLU A 55 -15.51 -0.35 4.05
C GLU A 55 -15.51 -1.84 4.41
N LEU A 56 -14.41 -2.29 5.01
CA LEU A 56 -14.19 -3.70 5.33
C LEU A 56 -14.74 -4.03 6.72
N VAL A 57 -15.87 -4.73 6.79
CA VAL A 57 -16.42 -5.23 8.07
C VAL A 57 -15.56 -6.36 8.66
N THR A 58 -15.74 -6.62 9.96
CA THR A 58 -15.00 -7.63 10.72
C THR A 58 -14.99 -9.01 10.07
N GLY A 59 -13.82 -9.64 9.99
CA GLY A 59 -13.60 -10.97 9.43
C GLY A 59 -13.55 -11.02 7.90
N ARG A 60 -13.72 -9.88 7.21
CA ARG A 60 -13.65 -9.82 5.74
C ARG A 60 -12.26 -9.48 5.25
N THR A 61 -11.99 -9.83 4.00
CA THR A 61 -10.71 -9.60 3.31
C THR A 61 -10.93 -8.81 2.02
N ALA A 62 -10.14 -7.76 1.82
CA ALA A 62 -10.02 -7.03 0.56
C ALA A 62 -8.68 -7.37 -0.12
N LYS A 63 -8.66 -7.46 -1.45
CA LYS A 63 -7.47 -7.77 -2.24
C LYS A 63 -7.39 -6.83 -3.44
N GLY A 64 -6.17 -6.49 -3.85
CA GLY A 64 -5.93 -5.64 -5.01
C GLY A 64 -4.46 -5.32 -5.17
N THR A 65 -4.15 -4.49 -6.16
CA THR A 65 -2.81 -3.92 -6.33
C THR A 65 -2.73 -2.50 -5.79
N VAL A 66 -1.53 -2.11 -5.38
CA VAL A 66 -1.18 -0.76 -4.96
C VAL A 66 0.11 -0.35 -5.67
N ASP A 67 0.14 0.88 -6.17
CA ASP A 67 1.22 1.40 -6.99
C ASP A 67 2.02 2.50 -6.28
N PHE A 68 3.34 2.46 -6.45
CA PHE A 68 4.32 3.34 -5.81
C PHE A 68 5.33 3.87 -6.84
N ARG A 69 5.74 5.13 -6.70
CA ARG A 69 6.82 5.70 -7.51
C ARG A 69 8.15 5.44 -6.82
N ILE A 70 8.96 4.53 -7.36
CA ILE A 70 10.16 4.05 -6.67
C ILE A 70 11.39 4.17 -7.57
N SER A 71 12.55 4.38 -6.97
CA SER A 71 13.84 4.35 -7.65
C SER A 71 14.68 3.12 -7.27
N THR A 72 14.32 2.44 -6.18
CA THR A 72 14.97 1.20 -5.72
C THR A 72 13.92 0.16 -5.30
N PRO A 73 14.28 -1.14 -5.17
CA PRO A 73 13.35 -2.19 -4.77
C PRO A 73 12.66 -1.91 -3.43
N LEU A 74 11.38 -2.24 -3.32
CA LEU A 74 10.63 -2.10 -2.07
C LEU A 74 10.99 -3.21 -1.07
N THR A 75 11.06 -2.85 0.21
CA THR A 75 11.36 -3.78 1.31
C THR A 75 10.20 -3.92 2.29
N LYS A 76 9.39 -2.86 2.46
CA LYS A 76 8.25 -2.85 3.37
C LYS A 76 7.05 -2.14 2.75
N VAL A 77 5.86 -2.58 3.15
CA VAL A 77 4.60 -1.86 2.94
C VAL A 77 3.95 -1.61 4.29
N VAL A 78 3.48 -0.40 4.48
CA VAL A 78 2.79 0.05 5.68
C VAL A 78 1.38 0.44 5.27
N PHE A 79 0.37 -0.15 5.91
CA PHE A 79 -1.00 0.29 5.78
C PHE A 79 -1.31 1.31 6.87
N THR A 80 -1.90 2.43 6.48
CA THR A 80 -2.20 3.56 7.36
C THR A 80 -3.69 3.82 7.47
N ASP A 81 -4.09 4.61 8.45
CA ASP A 81 -5.42 5.20 8.49
C ASP A 81 -5.53 6.42 7.55
N PRO A 82 -6.72 7.03 7.37
CA PRO A 82 -6.89 8.23 6.55
C PRO A 82 -6.09 9.46 7.03
N LEU A 83 -5.61 9.46 8.28
CA LEU A 83 -4.75 10.51 8.84
C LEU A 83 -3.26 10.20 8.64
N GLY A 84 -2.92 9.10 7.96
CA GLY A 84 -1.55 8.68 7.69
C GLY A 84 -0.85 8.00 8.86
N ARG A 85 -1.58 7.60 9.92
CA ARG A 85 -1.03 6.86 11.06
C ARG A 85 -0.90 5.38 10.73
N GLU A 86 0.23 4.79 11.07
CA GLU A 86 0.50 3.36 10.85
C GLU A 86 -0.52 2.47 11.60
N ILE A 87 -1.11 1.54 10.86
CA ILE A 87 -2.00 0.49 11.39
C ILE A 87 -1.28 -0.86 11.42
N VAL A 88 -0.59 -1.21 10.32
CA VAL A 88 0.14 -2.48 10.19
C VAL A 88 1.28 -2.35 9.18
N THR A 89 2.37 -3.06 9.45
CA THR A 89 3.54 -3.14 8.57
C THR A 89 3.77 -4.58 8.12
N ALA A 90 4.07 -4.76 6.83
CA ALA A 90 4.42 -6.02 6.21
C ALA A 90 5.76 -5.91 5.46
N ASN A 91 6.62 -6.93 5.59
CA ASN A 91 7.84 -7.02 4.80
C ASN A 91 7.51 -7.64 3.42
N ILE A 92 8.13 -7.11 2.38
CA ILE A 92 8.09 -7.67 1.04
C ILE A 92 9.22 -8.71 0.94
N LYS A 93 8.90 -9.90 0.43
CA LYS A 93 9.85 -10.99 0.19
C LYS A 93 10.23 -11.07 -1.28
#